data_AF-A0A9J6FWY2-F1
#
_entry.id   AF-A0A9J6FWY2-F1
#
_cell.length_a   1.000
_cell.length_b   1.000
_cell.length_c   1.000
_cell.angle_alpha   90.00
_cell.angle_beta   90.00
_cell.angle_gamma   90.00
#
_symmetry.space_group_name_H-M   'P 1'
#
loop_
_entity.id
_entity.type
_entity.pdbx_description
1 polymer ?
#
loop_
_entity_poly.entity_id
_entity_poly.type
_entity_poly.pdbx_seq_one_letter_code
_entity_poly.pdbx_strand_id
1 'polypeptide(L)'
;MCAPLPGCVSRRNCVQKVLSVVSEDTGVSPRTVAKLKAEYLRGNLVSPKRRPRDVTTASTRTVKHDSFTVHAIRLKLQRMYAKREIPTQGSVRKAVNKDDDLPNFTKTTLWRVMKDMGFTV
;
A
#
# COMPACT_ATOMS: atom_id res chain seq x y z
N MET A 1 -42.27 4.54 -1.31
CA MET A 1 -42.90 5.87 -1.10
C MET A 1 -42.18 6.51 0.08
N CYS A 2 -41.39 7.57 -0.14
CA CYS A 2 -40.69 8.26 0.97
C CYS A 2 -41.69 9.14 1.72
N ALA A 3 -41.76 8.98 3.04
CA ALA A 3 -42.61 9.81 3.91
C ALA A 3 -42.17 11.28 3.87
N PRO A 4 -43.10 12.25 3.86
CA PRO A 4 -42.74 13.67 3.93
C PRO A 4 -42.15 14.00 5.30
N LEU A 5 -41.03 14.73 5.32
CA LEU A 5 -40.37 15.16 6.55
C LEU A 5 -41.23 16.20 7.28
N PRO A 6 -41.68 15.96 8.52
CA PRO A 6 -42.51 16.91 9.24
C PRO A 6 -41.71 18.13 9.75
N GLY A 7 -42.32 19.32 9.63
CA GLY A 7 -41.91 20.55 10.30
C GLY A 7 -40.64 21.20 9.76
N CYS A 8 -40.79 22.06 8.76
CA CYS A 8 -39.70 22.78 8.11
C CYS A 8 -39.89 24.30 8.27
N VAL A 9 -39.39 24.85 9.39
CA VAL A 9 -39.58 26.28 9.76
C VAL A 9 -38.61 27.21 9.01
N SER A 10 -37.52 26.70 8.44
CA SER A 10 -36.54 27.46 7.67
C SER A 10 -35.81 26.57 6.67
N ARG A 11 -35.43 27.12 5.50
CA ARG A 11 -34.73 26.40 4.42
C ARG A 11 -33.47 25.69 4.89
N ARG A 12 -32.73 26.27 5.85
CA ARG A 12 -31.53 25.64 6.43
C ARG A 12 -31.87 24.37 7.22
N ASN A 13 -32.93 24.42 8.02
CA ASN A 13 -33.34 23.30 8.88
C ASN A 13 -33.85 22.11 8.04
N CYS A 14 -34.48 22.36 6.90
CA CYS A 14 -34.88 21.32 5.96
C CYS A 14 -33.70 20.58 5.35
N VAL A 15 -32.70 21.32 4.88
CA VAL A 15 -31.50 20.73 4.26
C VAL A 15 -30.74 19.88 5.29
N GLN A 16 -30.67 20.32 6.54
CA GLN A 16 -30.04 19.53 7.61
C GLN A 16 -30.78 18.22 7.90
N LYS A 17 -32.12 18.24 7.94
CA LYS A 17 -32.94 17.02 8.11
C LYS A 17 -32.78 16.02 6.96
N VAL A 18 -32.73 16.51 5.72
CA VAL A 18 -32.50 15.63 4.56
C VAL A 18 -31.11 14.99 4.62
N LEU A 19 -30.10 15.76 5.02
CA LEU A 19 -28.73 15.25 5.16
C LEU A 19 -28.60 14.25 6.32
N SER A 20 -29.35 14.41 7.41
CA SER A 20 -29.33 13.45 8.53
C SER A 20 -29.95 12.11 8.14
N VAL A 21 -31.10 12.12 7.46
CA VAL A 21 -31.76 10.88 7.00
C VAL A 21 -30.85 10.12 6.02
N VAL A 22 -30.28 10.83 5.03
CA VAL A 22 -29.36 10.19 4.08
C VAL A 22 -28.09 9.68 4.78
N SER A 23 -27.62 10.37 5.83
CA SER A 23 -26.48 9.91 6.63
C SER A 23 -26.79 8.62 7.41
N GLU A 24 -27.99 8.51 7.96
CA GLU A 24 -28.45 7.32 8.68
C GLU A 24 -28.60 6.12 7.72
N ASP A 25 -29.18 6.35 6.54
CA ASP A 25 -29.38 5.31 5.53
C ASP A 25 -28.07 4.81 4.91
N THR A 26 -27.11 5.71 4.68
CA THR A 26 -25.85 5.39 3.98
C THR A 26 -24.67 5.09 4.91
N GLY A 27 -24.79 5.38 6.21
CA GLY A 27 -23.68 5.29 7.17
C GLY A 27 -22.54 6.28 6.91
N VAL A 28 -22.76 7.32 6.10
CA VAL A 28 -21.76 8.32 5.72
C VAL A 28 -22.09 9.65 6.38
N SER A 29 -21.09 10.32 6.96
CA SER A 29 -21.32 11.58 7.67
C SER A 29 -22.08 12.64 6.82
N PRO A 30 -22.97 13.45 7.42
CA PRO A 30 -23.80 14.40 6.67
C PRO A 30 -22.97 15.48 5.95
N ARG A 31 -21.78 15.80 6.49
CA ARG A 31 -20.80 16.70 5.83
C ARG A 31 -20.25 16.09 4.55
N THR A 32 -19.92 14.80 4.57
CA THR A 32 -19.42 14.09 3.38
C THR A 32 -20.51 13.98 2.32
N VAL A 33 -21.76 13.70 2.70
CA VAL A 33 -22.91 13.68 1.77
C VAL A 33 -23.09 15.05 1.09
N ALA A 34 -23.05 16.14 1.86
CA ALA A 34 -23.14 17.50 1.32
C ALA A 34 -21.97 17.83 0.37
N LYS A 35 -20.75 17.40 0.72
CA LYS A 35 -19.55 17.56 -0.11
C LYS A 35 -19.66 16.77 -1.42
N LEU A 36 -20.08 15.51 -1.36
CA LEU A 36 -20.30 14.66 -2.53
C LEU A 36 -21.35 15.26 -3.46
N LYS A 37 -22.46 15.78 -2.91
CA LYS A 37 -23.47 16.50 -3.69
C LYS A 37 -22.89 17.74 -4.38
N ALA A 38 -22.08 18.52 -3.67
CA ALA A 38 -21.45 19.71 -4.24
C ALA A 38 -20.41 19.35 -5.32
N GLU A 39 -19.65 18.27 -5.14
CA GLU A 39 -18.70 17.74 -6.14
C GLU A 39 -19.43 17.21 -7.38
N TYR A 40 -20.53 16.47 -7.20
CA TYR A 40 -21.39 16.00 -8.28
C TYR A 40 -21.97 17.14 -9.13
N LEU A 41 -22.38 18.24 -8.49
CA LEU A 41 -22.87 19.42 -9.21
C LEU A 41 -21.76 20.15 -9.99
N ARG A 42 -20.49 20.01 -9.56
CA ARG A 42 -19.33 20.62 -10.22
C ARG A 42 -18.81 19.79 -11.40
N GLY A 43 -19.23 18.54 -11.53
CA GLY A 43 -18.83 17.65 -12.62
C GLY A 43 -18.77 16.18 -12.19
N ASN A 44 -18.03 15.37 -12.94
CA ASN A 44 -17.91 13.94 -12.67
C ASN A 44 -17.24 13.69 -11.32
N LEU A 45 -17.86 12.82 -10.51
CA LEU A 45 -17.28 12.34 -9.25
C LEU A 45 -16.01 11.55 -9.57
N VAL A 46 -14.86 12.06 -9.13
CA VAL A 46 -13.58 11.36 -9.23
C VAL A 46 -13.29 10.73 -7.88
N SER A 47 -12.98 9.44 -7.88
CA SER A 47 -12.47 8.75 -6.69
C SER A 47 -11.27 9.52 -6.12
N PRO A 48 -11.21 9.75 -4.80
CA PRO A 48 -10.09 10.46 -4.20
C PRO A 48 -8.76 9.88 -4.66
N LYS A 49 -7.90 10.70 -5.26
CA LYS A 49 -6.57 10.26 -5.70
C LYS A 49 -5.82 9.76 -4.47
N ARG A 50 -5.49 8.47 -4.43
CA ARG A 50 -4.56 7.94 -3.41
C ARG A 50 -3.28 8.75 -3.52
N ARG A 51 -2.85 9.39 -2.42
CA ARG A 51 -1.59 10.12 -2.40
C ARG A 51 -0.50 9.14 -2.83
N PRO A 52 0.31 9.46 -3.86
CA PRO A 52 1.40 8.59 -4.23
C PRO A 52 2.29 8.42 -2.99
N ARG A 53 2.71 7.18 -2.75
CA ARG A 53 3.65 6.91 -1.65
C ARG A 53 4.93 7.66 -1.98
N ASP A 54 5.32 8.59 -1.11
CA ASP A 54 6.57 9.31 -1.25
C ASP A 54 7.73 8.31 -1.23
N VAL A 55 8.44 8.19 -2.34
CA VAL A 55 9.50 7.19 -2.54
C VAL A 55 10.72 7.50 -1.66
N THR A 56 10.90 8.78 -1.29
CA THR A 56 12.05 9.23 -0.47
C THR A 56 11.91 8.83 1.00
N THR A 57 10.69 8.88 1.54
CA THR A 57 10.37 8.41 2.90
C THR A 57 9.91 6.95 2.92
N ALA A 58 9.62 6.36 1.76
CA ALA A 58 9.22 4.98 1.68
C ALA A 58 10.39 4.06 2.02
N SER A 59 10.17 3.23 3.04
CA SER A 59 10.96 2.06 3.41
C SER A 59 10.91 0.94 2.34
N THR A 60 11.04 1.31 1.07
CA THR A 60 11.06 0.41 -0.06
C THR A 60 12.39 -0.34 -0.10
N ARG A 61 12.32 -1.58 -0.54
CA ARG A 61 13.43 -2.55 -0.44
C ARG A 61 14.60 -2.14 -1.32
N THR A 62 14.31 -1.47 -2.43
CA THR A 62 15.24 -0.85 -3.38
C THR A 62 15.96 0.38 -2.82
N VAL A 63 15.35 1.08 -1.85
CA VAL A 63 15.98 2.22 -1.16
C VAL A 63 16.77 1.77 0.07
N LYS A 64 16.33 0.68 0.71
CA LYS A 64 16.98 0.12 1.92
C LYS A 64 18.26 -0.67 1.64
N HIS A 65 18.33 -1.34 0.50
CA HIS A 65 19.47 -2.17 0.14
C HIS A 65 20.16 -1.54 -1.05
N ASP A 66 21.42 -1.16 -0.86
CA ASP A 66 22.21 -0.58 -1.93
C ASP A 66 22.37 -1.58 -3.09
N SER A 67 22.53 -1.05 -4.29
CA SER A 67 22.76 -1.82 -5.53
C SER A 67 23.90 -2.82 -5.39
N PHE A 68 24.97 -2.46 -4.66
CA PHE A 68 26.10 -3.34 -4.37
C PHE A 68 25.66 -4.57 -3.58
N THR A 69 24.88 -4.39 -2.52
CA THR A 69 24.41 -5.49 -1.66
C THR A 69 23.53 -6.47 -2.44
N VAL A 70 22.65 -5.95 -3.31
CA VAL A 70 21.80 -6.77 -4.18
C VAL A 70 22.64 -7.56 -5.18
N HIS A 71 23.67 -6.93 -5.75
CA HIS A 71 24.58 -7.59 -6.69
C HIS A 71 25.39 -8.71 -6.02
N ALA A 72 25.90 -8.48 -4.81
CA ALA A 72 26.64 -9.48 -4.05
C ALA A 72 25.78 -10.73 -3.74
N ILE A 73 24.51 -10.54 -3.35
CA ILE A 73 23.57 -11.66 -3.13
C ILE A 73 23.33 -12.42 -4.44
N ARG A 74 23.17 -11.71 -5.58
CA ARG A 74 23.00 -12.33 -6.90
C ARG A 74 24.21 -13.20 -7.28
N LEU A 75 25.42 -12.73 -7.05
CA LEU A 75 26.65 -13.49 -7.31
C LEU A 75 26.72 -14.75 -6.46
N LYS A 76 26.35 -14.67 -5.17
CA LYS A 76 26.31 -15.84 -4.28
C LYS A 76 25.32 -16.89 -4.75
N LEU A 77 24.13 -16.47 -5.19
CA LEU A 77 23.15 -17.36 -5.82
C LEU A 77 23.69 -18.03 -7.07
N GLN A 78 24.28 -17.26 -7.99
CA GLN A 78 24.86 -17.78 -9.22
C GLN A 78 25.98 -18.79 -8.96
N ARG A 79 26.83 -18.54 -7.94
CA ARG A 79 27.87 -19.49 -7.51
C ARG A 79 27.27 -20.80 -6.99
N MET A 80 26.15 -20.77 -6.28
CA MET A 80 25.45 -21.99 -5.84
C MET A 80 24.91 -22.79 -7.04
N TYR A 81 24.27 -22.11 -7.99
CA TYR A 81 23.82 -22.74 -9.24
C TYR A 81 24.98 -23.36 -10.04
N ALA A 82 26.12 -22.67 -10.12
CA ALA A 82 27.31 -23.17 -10.80
C ALA A 82 27.87 -24.45 -10.14
N LYS A 83 27.75 -24.56 -8.82
CA LYS A 83 28.13 -25.76 -8.05
C LYS A 83 27.09 -26.89 -8.11
N ARG A 84 25.99 -26.71 -8.84
CA ARG A 84 24.82 -27.63 -8.89
C ARG A 84 24.16 -27.86 -7.53
N GLU A 85 24.31 -26.93 -6.59
CA GLU A 85 23.60 -26.93 -5.32
C GLU A 85 22.26 -26.19 -5.48
N ILE A 86 21.17 -26.74 -4.95
CA ILE A 86 19.85 -26.08 -4.96
C ILE A 86 19.87 -24.93 -3.95
N PRO A 87 19.74 -23.66 -4.39
CA PRO A 87 19.92 -22.50 -3.51
C PRO A 87 18.69 -22.26 -2.63
N THR A 88 18.50 -23.11 -1.63
CA THR A 88 17.41 -22.97 -0.65
C THR A 88 17.57 -21.66 0.13
N GLN A 89 16.47 -20.96 0.44
CA GLN A 89 16.45 -19.72 1.23
C GLN A 89 17.34 -19.77 2.50
N GLY A 90 17.36 -20.90 3.20
CA GLY A 90 18.20 -21.10 4.39
C GLY A 90 19.70 -21.21 4.07
N SER A 91 20.06 -21.87 2.98
CA SER A 91 21.45 -22.00 2.53
C SER A 91 22.00 -20.64 2.09
N VAL A 92 21.23 -19.91 1.29
CA VAL A 92 21.59 -18.57 0.82
C VAL A 92 21.77 -17.61 1.99
N ARG A 93 20.86 -17.63 2.97
CA ARG A 93 20.98 -16.80 4.18
C ARG A 93 22.25 -17.12 4.97
N LYS A 94 22.58 -18.41 5.14
CA LYS A 94 23.81 -18.81 5.81
C LYS A 94 25.05 -18.35 5.04
N ALA A 95 25.04 -18.41 3.72
CA ALA A 95 26.16 -17.95 2.91
C ALA A 95 26.35 -16.42 2.97
N VAL A 96 25.25 -15.67 2.88
CA VAL A 96 25.26 -14.20 2.94
C VAL A 96 25.65 -13.69 4.33
N ASN A 97 25.11 -14.27 5.40
CA ASN A 97 25.41 -13.85 6.77
C ASN A 97 26.81 -14.29 7.27
N LYS A 98 27.53 -15.11 6.50
CA LYS A 98 28.91 -15.49 6.78
C LYS A 98 29.92 -14.49 6.22
N ASP A 99 29.51 -13.64 5.28
CA ASP A 99 30.38 -12.63 4.69
C ASP A 99 30.29 -11.36 5.56
N ASP A 100 31.39 -10.94 6.17
CA ASP A 100 31.43 -9.76 7.05
C ASP A 100 31.16 -8.44 6.29
N ASP A 101 31.37 -8.44 4.97
CA ASP A 101 31.12 -7.29 4.08
C ASP A 101 29.62 -7.07 3.79
N LEU A 102 28.75 -8.06 4.09
CA LEU A 102 27.32 -7.96 3.82
C LEU A 102 26.52 -7.78 5.12
N PRO A 103 25.45 -6.96 5.10
CA PRO A 103 24.59 -6.83 6.26
C PRO A 103 23.87 -8.14 6.56
N ASN A 104 23.58 -8.39 7.83
CA ASN A 104 22.84 -9.59 8.24
C ASN A 104 21.37 -9.50 7.78
N PHE A 105 20.90 -10.53 7.06
CA PHE A 105 19.52 -10.61 6.61
C PHE A 105 18.69 -11.60 7.43
N THR A 106 17.43 -11.22 7.67
CA THR A 106 16.41 -12.15 8.16
C THR A 106 15.90 -13.04 7.02
N LYS A 107 15.29 -14.17 7.37
CA LYS A 107 14.74 -15.13 6.39
C LYS A 107 13.76 -14.44 5.43
N THR A 108 12.79 -13.70 5.97
CA THR A 108 11.75 -13.02 5.18
C THR A 108 12.30 -11.86 4.36
N THR A 109 13.25 -11.09 4.87
CA THR A 109 13.85 -9.99 4.12
C THR A 109 14.63 -10.52 2.93
N LEU A 110 15.48 -11.54 3.10
CA LEU A 110 16.27 -12.12 2.02
C LEU A 110 15.39 -12.70 0.91
N TRP A 111 14.36 -13.49 1.24
CA TRP A 111 13.48 -14.09 0.22
C TRP A 111 12.75 -13.06 -0.61
N ARG A 112 12.30 -11.97 0.01
CA ARG A 112 11.69 -10.88 -0.74
C ARG A 112 12.73 -10.21 -1.67
N VAL A 113 14.03 -10.11 -1.31
CA VAL A 113 15.08 -9.49 -2.17
C VAL A 113 15.33 -10.43 -3.35
N MET A 114 15.38 -11.74 -3.09
CA MET A 114 15.50 -12.76 -4.12
C MET A 114 14.33 -12.72 -5.11
N LYS A 115 13.10 -12.55 -4.60
CA LYS A 115 11.90 -12.41 -5.43
C LYS A 115 11.96 -11.15 -6.31
N ASP A 116 12.41 -10.03 -5.75
CA ASP A 116 12.61 -8.77 -6.49
C ASP A 116 13.64 -8.95 -7.63
N MET A 117 14.63 -9.84 -7.45
CA MET A 117 15.64 -10.17 -8.45
C MET A 117 15.19 -11.18 -9.52
N GLY A 118 13.97 -11.73 -9.41
CA GLY A 118 13.41 -12.73 -10.31
C GLY A 118 13.71 -14.18 -9.93
N PHE A 119 14.33 -14.44 -8.77
CA PHE A 119 14.55 -15.80 -8.29
C PHE A 119 13.31 -16.31 -7.57
N THR A 120 12.77 -17.42 -8.07
CA THR A 120 11.73 -18.20 -7.39
C THR A 120 12.39 -19.48 -6.88
N VAL A 121 12.53 -19.59 -5.56
CA VAL A 121 13.00 -20.80 -4.87
C VAL A 121 12.01 -21.17 -3.80
#